data_AF-A0A2E1N3E9-F1
#
_entry.id   AF-A0A2E1N3E9-F1
#
_cell.length_a   1.000
_cell.length_b   1.000
_cell.length_c   1.000
_cell.angle_alpha   90.00
_cell.angle_beta   90.00
_cell.angle_gamma   90.00
#
_symmetry.space_group_name_H-M   'P 1'
#
loop_
_entity.id
_entity.type
_entity.pdbx_description
1 polymer ?
#
loop_
_entity_poly.entity_id
_entity_poly.type
_entity_poly.pdbx_seq_one_letter_code
_entity_poly.pdbx_strand_id
1 'polypeptide(L)'
;MKKIILVFIMAFFATFTQAQENKFASDRAENAVSLIMKNMQISDSDIVFLKETLYNKYASNASKIRGKNLTEEEKKQVYRSAFMETRKKLMKVFTNDQVKMIIKLEKESFKK
;
A
#
# COMPACT_ATOMS: atom_id res chain seq x y z
N MET A 1 7.45 -44.88 8.34
CA MET A 1 8.20 -43.75 7.73
C MET A 1 7.22 -42.86 6.99
N LYS A 2 7.25 -41.56 7.32
CA LYS A 2 6.78 -40.34 6.63
C LYS A 2 5.92 -40.60 5.36
N LYS A 3 4.76 -39.96 5.20
CA LYS A 3 4.64 -38.51 5.02
C LYS A 3 3.23 -38.04 5.41
N ILE A 4 3.15 -37.10 6.34
CA ILE A 4 1.96 -36.27 6.54
C ILE A 4 1.90 -35.38 5.30
N ILE A 5 0.85 -35.53 4.49
CA ILE A 5 0.56 -34.63 3.38
C ILE A 5 0.10 -33.32 3.99
N LEU A 6 1.03 -32.38 4.09
CA LEU A 6 0.76 -31.01 4.51
C LEU A 6 0.10 -30.32 3.32
N VAL A 7 -1.23 -30.33 3.30
CA VAL A 7 -2.04 -29.55 2.35
C VAL A 7 -1.84 -28.09 2.73
N PHE A 8 -0.81 -27.46 2.17
CA PHE A 8 -0.72 -26.02 2.09
C PHE A 8 -1.94 -25.54 1.29
N ILE A 9 -2.86 -24.85 1.95
CA ILE A 9 -3.96 -24.14 1.31
C ILE A 9 -3.33 -22.98 0.51
N MET A 10 -2.90 -23.32 -0.70
CA MET A 10 -2.47 -22.39 -1.73
C MET A 10 -3.69 -22.17 -2.64
N ALA A 11 -4.66 -21.39 -2.17
CA ALA A 11 -5.82 -21.04 -2.98
C ALA A 11 -6.54 -19.80 -2.42
N PHE A 12 -6.03 -18.61 -2.72
CA PHE A 12 -6.90 -17.46 -3.04
C PHE A 12 -6.12 -16.34 -3.76
N PHE A 13 -5.45 -16.66 -4.87
CA PHE A 13 -5.11 -15.64 -5.87
C PHE A 13 -6.13 -15.71 -7.00
N ALA A 14 -7.38 -15.41 -6.69
CA ALA A 14 -8.41 -15.22 -7.70
C ALA A 14 -8.56 -13.71 -7.97
N THR A 15 -8.31 -13.37 -9.23
CA THR A 15 -8.64 -12.11 -9.93
C THR A 15 -7.83 -10.86 -9.58
N PHE A 16 -6.58 -10.81 -10.04
CA PHE A 16 -6.02 -9.54 -10.50
C PHE A 16 -6.20 -9.47 -12.02
N THR A 17 -7.10 -8.60 -12.46
CA THR A 17 -7.06 -8.10 -13.84
C THR A 17 -5.64 -7.59 -14.08
N GLN A 18 -4.99 -8.05 -15.15
CA GLN A 18 -3.62 -7.67 -15.48
C GLN A 18 -3.60 -6.20 -15.97
N ALA A 19 -3.75 -5.26 -15.05
CA ALA A 19 -3.08 -3.98 -15.17
C ALA A 19 -1.60 -4.32 -14.99
N GLN A 20 -0.79 -4.18 -16.05
CA GLN A 20 0.66 -4.35 -16.02
C GLN A 20 1.20 -3.89 -14.66
N GLU A 21 1.82 -4.82 -13.91
CA GLU A 21 2.24 -4.57 -12.52
C GLU A 21 3.00 -3.24 -12.48
N ASN A 22 2.48 -2.28 -11.72
CA ASN A 22 3.11 -0.98 -11.63
C ASN A 22 4.32 -1.14 -10.70
N LYS A 23 5.47 -1.52 -11.28
CA LYS A 23 6.70 -1.80 -10.53
C LYS A 23 7.04 -0.67 -9.55
N PHE A 24 6.91 0.58 -9.99
CA PHE A 24 7.09 1.73 -9.11
C PHE A 24 6.15 1.72 -7.90
N ALA A 25 4.87 1.41 -8.10
CA ALA A 25 3.90 1.33 -7.00
C ALA A 25 4.18 0.12 -6.09
N SER A 26 4.61 -1.01 -6.67
CA SER A 26 5.01 -2.23 -5.96
C SER A 26 6.20 -1.95 -5.05
N ASP A 27 7.33 -1.52 -5.61
CA ASP A 27 8.57 -1.20 -4.89
C ASP A 27 8.30 -0.16 -3.78
N ARG A 28 7.48 0.86 -4.08
CA ARG A 28 7.17 1.92 -3.12
C ARG A 28 6.30 1.44 -1.98
N ALA A 29 5.31 0.59 -2.25
CA ALA A 29 4.48 -0.02 -1.22
C ALA A 29 5.30 -0.98 -0.34
N GLU A 30 6.16 -1.79 -0.95
CA GLU A 30 7.02 -2.73 -0.22
C GLU A 30 8.00 -2.02 0.71
N ASN A 31 8.64 -0.95 0.24
CA ASN A 31 9.55 -0.15 1.08
C ASN A 31 8.82 0.47 2.28
N ALA A 32 7.61 0.99 2.07
CA ALA A 32 6.79 1.56 3.14
C ALA A 32 6.35 0.49 4.14
N VAL A 33 5.78 -0.62 3.67
CA VAL A 33 5.31 -1.72 4.51
C VAL A 33 6.46 -2.35 5.29
N SER A 34 7.61 -2.56 4.68
CA SER A 34 8.81 -3.08 5.35
C SER A 34 9.24 -2.18 6.51
N LEU A 35 9.26 -0.85 6.32
CA LEU A 35 9.57 0.07 7.40
C LEU A 35 8.50 0.06 8.49
N ILE A 36 7.23 -0.03 8.12
CA ILE A 36 6.12 -0.10 9.08
C ILE A 36 6.20 -1.37 9.94
N MET A 37 6.41 -2.54 9.32
CA MET A 37 6.55 -3.82 10.03
C MET A 37 7.76 -3.85 10.98
N LYS A 38 8.84 -3.11 10.65
CA LYS A 38 10.00 -2.98 11.54
C LYS A 38 9.71 -2.15 12.81
N ASN A 39 8.68 -1.31 12.79
CA ASN A 39 8.40 -0.34 13.87
C ASN A 39 7.03 -0.54 14.53
N MET A 40 6.19 -1.43 13.99
CA MET A 40 4.83 -1.68 14.46
C MET A 40 4.52 -3.17 14.40
N GLN A 41 3.90 -3.69 15.47
CA GLN A 41 3.30 -5.03 15.44
C GLN A 41 1.95 -4.94 14.73
N ILE A 42 1.85 -5.60 13.58
CA ILE A 42 0.67 -5.62 12.71
C ILE A 42 0.39 -7.09 12.35
N SER A 43 -0.89 -7.48 12.28
CA SER A 43 -1.27 -8.83 11.87
C SER A 43 -0.96 -9.08 10.39
N ASP A 44 -0.78 -10.34 10.00
CA ASP A 44 -0.52 -10.69 8.59
C ASP A 44 -1.66 -10.23 7.65
N SER A 45 -2.91 -10.33 8.08
CA SER A 45 -4.06 -9.85 7.32
C SER A 45 -4.03 -8.32 7.14
N ASP A 46 -3.66 -7.59 8.18
CA ASP A 46 -3.55 -6.13 8.11
C ASP A 46 -2.36 -5.68 7.27
N ILE A 47 -1.28 -6.46 7.23
CA ILE A 47 -0.12 -6.23 6.35
C ILE A 47 -0.54 -6.35 4.88
N VAL A 48 -1.32 -7.39 4.54
CA VAL A 48 -1.86 -7.57 3.18
C VAL A 48 -2.74 -6.38 2.80
N PHE A 49 -3.68 -6.00 3.67
CA PHE A 49 -4.54 -4.82 3.47
C PHE A 49 -3.74 -3.53 3.28
N LEU A 50 -2.70 -3.33 4.10
CA LEU A 50 -1.85 -2.15 4.05
C LEU A 50 -1.04 -2.09 2.75
N LYS A 51 -0.44 -3.22 2.33
CA LYS A 51 0.32 -3.31 1.08
C LYS A 51 -0.56 -2.98 -0.11
N GLU A 52 -1.75 -3.58 -0.19
CA GLU A 52 -2.70 -3.30 -1.26
C GLU A 52 -3.17 -1.83 -1.26
N THR A 53 -3.47 -1.28 -0.08
CA THR A 53 -3.92 0.11 0.07
C THR A 53 -2.86 1.09 -0.43
N LEU A 54 -1.59 0.89 -0.06
CA LEU A 54 -0.49 1.76 -0.47
C LEU A 54 -0.14 1.56 -1.95
N TYR A 55 -0.12 0.32 -2.44
CA TYR A 55 0.07 0.02 -3.86
C TYR A 55 -0.95 0.77 -4.73
N ASN A 56 -2.24 0.63 -4.40
CA ASN A 56 -3.33 1.27 -5.14
C ASN A 56 -3.23 2.80 -5.12
N LYS A 57 -2.84 3.38 -3.98
CA LYS A 57 -2.57 4.83 -3.87
C LYS A 57 -1.48 5.27 -4.85
N TYR A 58 -0.34 4.59 -4.87
CA TYR A 58 0.78 4.98 -5.73
C TYR A 58 0.51 4.71 -7.21
N ALA A 59 -0.14 3.59 -7.53
CA ALA A 59 -0.52 3.26 -8.90
C ALA A 59 -1.53 4.27 -9.45
N SER A 60 -2.55 4.62 -8.66
CA SER A 60 -3.56 5.63 -9.03
C SER A 60 -2.95 7.03 -9.19
N ASN A 61 -2.06 7.44 -8.29
CA ASN A 61 -1.37 8.73 -8.42
C ASN A 61 -0.50 8.77 -9.67
N ALA A 62 0.24 7.70 -9.93
CA ALA A 62 1.07 7.60 -11.13
C ALA A 62 0.24 7.68 -12.41
N SER A 63 -0.90 6.99 -12.49
CA SER A 63 -1.76 7.02 -13.68
C SER A 63 -2.45 8.37 -13.89
N LYS A 64 -2.77 9.09 -12.80
CA LYS A 64 -3.38 10.43 -12.86
C LYS A 64 -2.37 11.54 -13.20
N ILE A 65 -1.07 11.31 -13.01
CA ILE A 65 -0.04 12.36 -13.18
C ILE A 65 0.86 12.11 -14.39
N ARG A 66 1.36 10.88 -14.59
CA ARG A 66 2.37 10.60 -15.62
C ARG A 66 1.81 10.83 -17.02
N GLY A 67 2.58 11.55 -17.85
CA GLY A 67 2.17 11.90 -19.20
C GLY A 67 0.95 12.84 -19.27
N LYS A 68 0.48 13.35 -18.13
CA LYS A 68 -0.54 14.39 -18.07
C LYS A 68 0.18 15.72 -17.91
N ASN A 69 -0.13 16.69 -18.77
CA ASN A 69 0.45 18.04 -18.74
C ASN A 69 -0.17 18.87 -17.59
N LEU A 70 -0.08 18.35 -16.36
CA LEU A 70 -0.63 18.96 -15.16
C LEU A 70 0.33 20.01 -14.61
N THR A 71 -0.24 21.11 -14.14
CA THR A 71 0.42 22.07 -13.27
C THR A 71 0.79 21.47 -11.92
N GLU A 72 1.67 22.12 -11.17
CA GLU A 72 2.04 21.66 -9.83
C GLU A 72 0.85 21.71 -8.86
N GLU A 73 -0.05 22.66 -9.02
CA GLU A 73 -1.27 22.82 -8.24
C GLU A 73 -2.23 21.64 -8.45
N GLU A 74 -2.42 21.20 -9.70
CA GLU A 74 -3.22 20.03 -10.03
C GLU A 74 -2.60 18.74 -9.49
N LYS A 75 -1.27 18.58 -9.60
CA LYS A 75 -0.56 17.45 -8.98
C LYS A 75 -0.75 17.43 -7.45
N LYS A 76 -0.63 18.59 -6.79
CA LYS A 76 -0.88 18.72 -5.34
C LYS A 76 -2.31 18.30 -4.99
N GLN A 77 -3.31 18.65 -5.80
CA GLN A 77 -4.69 18.21 -5.59
C GLN A 77 -4.83 16.68 -5.69
N VAL A 78 -4.22 16.05 -6.70
CA VAL A 78 -4.20 14.58 -6.82
C VAL A 78 -3.62 13.94 -5.55
N TYR A 79 -2.46 14.43 -5.08
CA TYR A 79 -1.84 13.90 -3.87
C TYR A 79 -2.68 14.11 -2.61
N ARG A 80 -3.33 15.28 -2.47
CA ARG A 80 -4.21 15.59 -1.32
C ARG A 80 -5.42 14.66 -1.30
N SER A 81 -6.11 14.49 -2.43
CA SER A 81 -7.26 13.59 -2.53
C SER A 81 -6.87 12.15 -2.20
N ALA A 82 -5.77 11.66 -2.78
CA ALA A 82 -5.27 10.32 -2.49
C ALA A 82 -4.88 10.13 -1.02
N PHE A 83 -4.30 11.15 -0.37
CA PHE A 83 -4.01 11.13 1.07
C PHE A 83 -5.28 10.99 1.91
N MET A 84 -6.31 11.79 1.63
CA MET A 84 -7.57 11.76 2.36
C MET A 84 -8.29 10.43 2.22
N GLU A 85 -8.36 9.90 1.00
CA GLU A 85 -8.94 8.58 0.72
C GLU A 85 -8.18 7.45 1.41
N THR A 86 -6.85 7.47 1.34
CA THR A 86 -5.99 6.49 2.00
C THR A 86 -6.21 6.53 3.51
N ARG A 87 -6.15 7.72 4.12
CA ARG A 87 -6.39 7.88 5.56
C ARG A 87 -7.76 7.35 5.96
N LYS A 88 -8.81 7.65 5.17
CA LYS A 88 -10.16 7.15 5.40
C LYS A 88 -10.23 5.63 5.36
N LYS A 89 -9.54 4.98 4.41
CA LYS A 89 -9.46 3.51 4.34
C LYS A 89 -8.73 2.92 5.55
N LEU A 90 -7.58 3.47 5.91
CA LEU A 90 -6.79 2.99 7.05
C LEU A 90 -7.57 3.10 8.37
N MET A 91 -8.33 4.18 8.58
CA MET A 91 -9.16 4.38 9.78
C MET A 91 -10.31 3.37 9.94
N LYS A 92 -10.60 2.53 8.93
CA LYS A 92 -11.58 1.45 9.05
C LYS A 92 -11.00 0.19 9.69
N VAL A 93 -9.67 0.05 9.68
CA VAL A 93 -8.95 -1.17 10.10
C VAL A 93 -8.07 -0.87 11.32
N PHE A 94 -7.45 0.31 11.35
CA PHE A 94 -6.51 0.71 12.38
C PHE A 94 -7.09 1.82 13.27
N THR A 95 -6.60 1.88 14.51
CA THR A 95 -6.90 3.00 15.41
C THR A 95 -6.27 4.30 14.90
N ASN A 96 -6.78 5.44 15.37
CA ASN A 96 -6.26 6.75 14.96
C ASN A 96 -4.74 6.90 15.18
N ASP A 97 -4.22 6.38 16.29
CA ASP A 97 -2.79 6.49 16.59
C ASP A 97 -1.94 5.56 15.73
N GLN A 98 -2.43 4.35 15.44
CA GLN A 98 -1.83 3.47 14.44
C GLN A 98 -1.81 4.13 13.06
N VAL A 99 -2.90 4.76 12.62
CA VAL A 99 -2.96 5.48 11.34
C VAL A 99 -1.96 6.62 11.29
N LYS A 100 -1.82 7.41 12.36
CA LYS A 100 -0.79 8.47 12.44
C LYS A 100 0.61 7.90 12.30
N MET A 101 0.90 6.80 12.98
CA MET A 101 2.21 6.14 12.91
C MET A 101 2.48 5.56 11.52
N ILE A 102 1.52 4.87 10.92
CA ILE A 102 1.58 4.36 9.54
C ILE A 102 1.90 5.50 8.57
N ILE A 103 1.16 6.61 8.63
CA ILE A 103 1.39 7.77 7.76
C ILE A 103 2.77 8.39 7.97
N LYS A 104 3.24 8.47 9.22
CA LYS A 104 4.57 8.97 9.54
C LYS A 104 5.65 8.09 8.90
N LEU A 105 5.59 6.78 9.15
CA LEU A 105 6.56 5.81 8.63
C LEU A 105 6.50 5.70 7.10
N GLU A 106 5.31 5.78 6.49
CA GLU A 106 5.14 5.84 5.03
C GLU A 106 5.88 7.05 4.43
N LYS A 107 5.85 8.21 5.10
CA LYS A 107 6.59 9.39 4.63
C LYS A 107 8.09 9.24 4.81
N GLU A 108 8.51 8.63 5.92
CA GLU A 108 9.93 8.38 6.22
C GLU A 108 10.54 7.36 5.26
N SER A 109 9.77 6.40 4.75
CA SER A 109 10.26 5.44 3.75
C SER A 109 10.60 6.09 2.41
N PHE A 110 10.23 7.35 2.17
CA PHE A 110 10.62 8.09 0.96
C PHE A 110 11.92 8.87 1.11
N LYS A 111 12.45 8.99 2.33
CA LYS A 111 13.66 9.76 2.62
C LYS A 111 14.94 8.93 2.60
N LYS A 112 14.81 7.63 2.33
CA LYS A 112 15.92 6.68 2.24
C LYS A 112 16.35 6.50 0.80
#